data_AF-A0A7S0TS37-F1
#
_entry.id   AF-A0A7S0TS37-F1
#
_cell.length_a   1.000
_cell.length_b   1.000
_cell.length_c   1.000
_cell.angle_alpha   90.00
_cell.angle_beta   90.00
_cell.angle_gamma   90.00
#
_symmetry.space_group_name_H-M   'P 1'
#
loop_
_entity.id
_entity.type
_entity.pdbx_description
1 polymer ?
#
loop_
_entity_poly.entity_id
_entity_poly.type
_entity_poly.pdbx_seq_one_letter_code
_entity_poly.pdbx_strand_id
1 'polypeptide(L)'
;KKKRGYEKGEVCWVRIKGYPWWPCVVISTSDVPNNRKREVLDHEQGDKQLVFTFGDYMFYWASPVDGLKRWEANLSELSKKGAKNKVHKQAVGEAIAEIKAPGSQLSRFLPPGGGEEED
;
A
#
# COMPACT_ATOMS: atom_id res chain seq x y z
N LYS A 1 2.73 20.90 -16.48
CA LYS A 1 2.04 20.24 -15.33
C LYS A 1 2.97 19.15 -14.81
N LYS A 2 3.68 19.36 -13.69
CA LYS A 2 4.56 18.33 -13.12
C LYS A 2 3.71 17.08 -12.87
N LYS A 3 4.00 15.97 -13.56
CA LYS A 3 3.53 14.64 -13.15
C LYS A 3 4.23 14.39 -11.81
N ARG A 4 3.65 14.87 -10.71
CA ARG A 4 4.10 14.52 -9.37
C ARG A 4 3.89 13.01 -9.26
N GLY A 5 4.98 12.26 -9.13
CA GLY A 5 4.93 10.85 -8.77
C GLY A 5 4.21 10.67 -7.44
N TYR A 6 3.97 9.42 -7.05
CA TYR A 6 3.36 9.12 -5.76
C TYR A 6 4.40 9.35 -4.65
N GLU A 7 3.98 9.98 -3.55
CA GLU A 7 4.86 10.29 -2.42
C GLU A 7 4.73 9.22 -1.32
N LYS A 8 5.78 9.01 -0.51
CA LYS A 8 5.72 8.10 0.65
C LYS A 8 4.57 8.52 1.59
N GLY A 9 3.77 7.56 2.03
CA GLY A 9 2.59 7.78 2.85
C GLY A 9 1.34 8.13 2.03
N GLU A 10 1.45 8.29 0.70
CA GLU A 10 0.27 8.53 -0.13
C GLU A 10 -0.53 7.24 -0.32
N VAL A 11 -1.79 7.28 0.10
CA VAL A 11 -2.74 6.20 -0.14
C VAL A 11 -3.21 6.24 -1.59
N CYS A 12 -3.16 5.09 -2.24
CA CYS A 12 -3.50 4.90 -3.64
C CYS A 12 -4.11 3.50 -3.87
N TRP A 13 -4.42 3.20 -5.12
CA TRP A 13 -4.94 1.90 -5.53
C TRP A 13 -3.92 1.21 -6.41
N VAL A 14 -3.61 -0.05 -6.10
CA VAL A 14 -2.69 -0.88 -6.89
C VAL A 14 -3.43 -1.88 -7.76
N ARG A 15 -2.91 -2.07 -8.98
CA ARG A 15 -3.38 -3.10 -9.89
C ARG A 15 -2.72 -4.44 -9.59
N ILE A 16 -3.48 -5.35 -9.00
CA ILE A 16 -3.06 -6.73 -8.76
C ILE A 16 -3.67 -7.62 -9.86
N LYS A 17 -2.87 -8.51 -10.46
CA LYS A 17 -3.34 -9.44 -11.50
C LYS A 17 -4.28 -10.47 -10.85
N GLY A 18 -5.49 -10.63 -11.40
CA GLY A 18 -6.50 -11.57 -10.89
C GLY A 18 -7.39 -11.02 -9.76
N TYR A 19 -7.09 -9.84 -9.22
CA TYR A 19 -7.87 -9.20 -8.16
C TYR A 19 -8.44 -7.85 -8.64
N PRO A 20 -9.48 -7.32 -7.98
CA PRO A 20 -9.88 -5.92 -8.17
C PRO A 20 -8.72 -4.99 -7.78
N TRP A 21 -8.83 -3.72 -8.17
CA TRP A 21 -7.92 -2.71 -7.63
C TRP A 21 -7.97 -2.72 -6.11
N TRP A 22 -6.80 -2.81 -5.50
CA TRP A 22 -6.68 -3.00 -4.07
C TRP A 22 -6.16 -1.71 -3.42
N PRO A 23 -6.72 -1.31 -2.27
CA PRO A 23 -6.25 -0.14 -1.54
C PRO A 23 -4.84 -0.40 -0.98
N CYS A 24 -3.93 0.55 -1.19
CA CYS A 24 -2.54 0.45 -0.77
C CYS A 24 -1.98 1.82 -0.40
N VAL A 25 -0.80 1.83 0.20
CA VAL A 25 -0.05 3.05 0.52
C VAL A 25 1.37 2.93 -0.01
N VAL A 26 1.90 4.04 -0.51
CA VAL A 26 3.29 4.08 -0.97
C VAL A 26 4.22 4.08 0.24
N ILE A 27 5.16 3.16 0.27
CA ILE A 27 6.16 3.05 1.33
C ILE A 27 7.57 3.07 0.74
N SER A 28 8.57 3.24 1.59
CA SER A 28 9.97 3.07 1.20
C SER A 28 10.46 1.68 1.60
N THR A 29 11.50 1.20 0.91
CA THR A 29 12.19 -0.06 1.27
C THR A 29 12.80 -0.02 2.67
N SER A 30 13.02 1.18 3.23
CA SER A 30 13.42 1.40 4.62
C SER A 30 12.33 1.05 5.64
N ASP A 31 11.05 1.12 5.25
CA ASP A 31 9.91 0.78 6.13
C ASP A 31 9.63 -0.73 6.13
N VAL A 32 10.24 -1.49 5.20
CA VAL A 32 10.06 -2.93 5.13
C VAL A 32 10.86 -3.60 6.25
N PRO A 33 10.23 -4.45 7.08
CA PRO A 33 10.93 -5.13 8.16
C PRO A 33 11.99 -6.11 7.62
N ASN A 34 13.10 -6.26 8.35
CA ASN A 34 14.29 -6.98 7.90
C ASN A 34 14.00 -8.41 7.42
N ASN A 35 13.03 -9.10 8.04
CA ASN A 35 12.63 -10.46 7.67
C ASN A 35 12.00 -10.57 6.28
N ARG A 36 11.37 -9.51 5.77
CA ARG A 36 10.76 -9.46 4.43
C ARG A 36 11.54 -8.59 3.44
N LYS A 37 12.45 -7.74 3.94
CA LYS A 37 13.22 -6.79 3.15
C LYS A 37 14.00 -7.46 2.02
N ARG A 38 14.61 -8.62 2.28
CA ARG A 38 15.37 -9.35 1.26
C ARG A 38 14.49 -9.82 0.11
N GLU A 39 13.35 -10.45 0.41
CA GLU A 39 12.36 -10.87 -0.60
C GLU A 39 11.85 -9.67 -1.42
N VAL A 40 11.52 -8.56 -0.76
CA VAL A 40 11.02 -7.37 -1.43
C VAL A 40 12.07 -6.74 -2.35
N LEU A 41 13.32 -6.62 -1.88
CA LEU A 41 14.42 -6.03 -2.63
C LEU A 41 14.92 -6.94 -3.77
N ASP A 42 14.88 -8.26 -3.60
CA ASP A 42 15.22 -9.21 -4.69
C ASP A 42 14.24 -9.08 -5.88
N HIS A 43 13.02 -8.59 -5.63
CA HIS A 43 12.00 -8.29 -6.65
C HIS A 43 11.91 -6.80 -7.03
N GLU A 44 12.84 -5.97 -6.54
CA GLU A 44 12.89 -4.54 -6.85
C GLU A 44 13.05 -4.32 -8.35
N GLN A 45 12.23 -3.42 -8.87
CA GLN A 45 12.24 -3.02 -10.28
C GLN A 45 12.37 -1.50 -10.27
N GLY A 46 13.52 -0.97 -10.69
CA GLY A 46 13.93 0.42 -10.41
C GLY A 46 12.94 1.52 -10.81
N ASP A 47 12.11 1.32 -11.83
CA ASP A 47 11.07 2.28 -12.25
C ASP A 47 9.71 2.10 -11.55
N LYS A 48 9.60 1.11 -10.66
CA LYS A 48 8.37 0.78 -9.94
C LYS A 48 8.39 1.38 -8.54
N GLN A 49 7.19 1.69 -8.07
CA GLN A 49 6.96 2.15 -6.71
C GLN A 49 6.64 0.96 -5.82
N LEU A 50 7.30 0.88 -4.68
CA LEU A 50 6.93 -0.06 -3.63
C LEU A 50 5.66 0.43 -2.92
N VAL A 51 4.66 -0.45 -2.85
CA VAL A 51 3.42 -0.19 -2.15
C VAL A 51 3.08 -1.32 -1.19
N PHE A 52 2.38 -0.96 -0.12
CA PHE A 52 1.90 -1.87 0.91
C PHE A 52 0.37 -1.93 0.87
N THR A 53 -0.20 -3.12 0.72
CA THR A 53 -1.65 -3.30 0.62
C THR A 53 -2.30 -3.43 1.99
N PHE A 54 -3.48 -2.83 2.14
CA PHE A 54 -4.25 -2.91 3.38
C PHE A 54 -5.04 -4.22 3.45
N GLY A 55 -5.40 -4.66 4.65
CA GLY A 55 -6.17 -5.89 4.92
C GLY A 55 -5.40 -7.21 4.77
N ASP A 56 -4.53 -7.34 3.76
CA ASP A 56 -3.67 -8.52 3.54
C ASP A 56 -2.18 -8.28 3.85
N TYR A 57 -1.76 -7.00 3.98
CA TYR A 57 -0.44 -6.59 4.46
C TYR A 57 0.72 -7.14 3.62
N MET A 58 0.52 -7.14 2.30
CA MET A 58 1.49 -7.62 1.31
C MET A 58 2.23 -6.45 0.64
N PHE A 59 3.42 -6.75 0.12
CA PHE A 59 4.25 -5.80 -0.61
C PHE A 59 4.13 -6.04 -2.10
N TYR A 60 3.96 -4.97 -2.87
CA TYR A 60 3.89 -5.04 -4.32
C TYR A 60 4.72 -3.94 -4.97
N TRP A 61 5.37 -4.30 -6.08
CA TRP A 61 6.04 -3.35 -6.97
C TRP A 61 5.11 -2.98 -8.12
N ALA A 62 4.64 -1.73 -8.11
CA ALA A 62 3.66 -1.23 -9.07
C ALA A 62 4.25 -0.11 -9.93
N SER A 63 3.93 -0.13 -11.23
CA SER A 63 4.29 0.99 -12.12
C SER A 63 3.53 2.24 -11.70
N PRO A 64 4.20 3.38 -11.46
CA PRO A 64 3.53 4.65 -11.16
C PRO A 64 2.73 5.21 -12.35
N VAL A 65 2.88 4.63 -13.55
CA VAL A 65 2.18 5.10 -14.76
C VAL A 65 0.83 4.40 -14.95
N ASP A 66 0.81 3.07 -14.82
CA ASP A 66 -0.35 2.22 -15.13
C ASP A 66 -0.76 1.29 -13.99
N GLY A 67 0.17 1.00 -13.07
CA GLY A 67 -0.04 0.09 -11.95
C GLY A 67 -0.67 0.76 -10.72
N LEU A 68 -0.67 2.09 -10.67
CA LEU A 68 -1.20 2.87 -9.55
C LEU A 68 -2.28 3.87 -10.00
N LYS A 69 -3.27 4.07 -9.14
CA LYS A 69 -4.32 5.09 -9.28
C LYS A 69 -4.47 5.89 -7.99
N ARG A 70 -4.68 7.20 -8.11
CA ARG A 70 -4.94 8.07 -6.96
C ARG A 70 -6.21 7.67 -6.21
N TRP A 71 -6.14 7.76 -4.89
CA TRP A 71 -7.23 7.35 -3.99
C TRP A 71 -8.55 8.07 -4.25
N GLU A 72 -8.55 9.39 -4.09
CA GLU A 72 -9.77 10.21 -4.06
C GLU A 72 -10.59 10.11 -5.35
N ALA A 73 -9.90 10.17 -6.49
CA ALA A 73 -10.54 10.14 -7.81
C ALA A 73 -11.22 8.79 -8.12
N ASN A 74 -10.87 7.71 -7.42
CA ASN A 74 -11.30 6.35 -7.75
C ASN A 74 -11.99 5.62 -6.59
N LEU A 75 -12.14 6.26 -5.41
CA LEU A 75 -12.69 5.64 -4.20
C LEU A 75 -14.08 5.05 -4.42
N SER A 76 -15.02 5.85 -4.94
CA SER A 76 -16.43 5.45 -5.11
C SER A 76 -16.62 4.29 -6.10
N GLU A 77 -15.73 4.17 -7.10
CA GLU A 77 -15.80 3.13 -8.12
C GLU A 77 -15.08 1.86 -7.69
N LEU A 78 -13.84 1.98 -7.20
CA LEU A 78 -12.99 0.83 -6.87
C LEU A 78 -13.41 0.15 -5.57
N SER A 79 -13.93 0.89 -4.59
CA SER A 79 -14.53 0.31 -3.37
C SER A 79 -15.69 -0.64 -3.70
N LYS A 80 -16.54 -0.26 -4.67
CA LYS A 80 -17.68 -1.09 -5.12
C LYS A 80 -17.22 -2.34 -5.88
N LYS A 81 -16.17 -2.22 -6.71
CA LYS A 81 -15.65 -3.34 -7.51
C LYS A 81 -15.09 -4.49 -6.65
N GLY A 82 -14.52 -4.18 -5.47
CA GLY A 82 -14.02 -5.20 -4.53
C GLY A 82 -14.94 -5.52 -3.36
N ALA A 83 -16.10 -4.85 -3.23
CA ALA A 83 -17.02 -4.98 -2.10
C ALA A 83 -17.57 -6.40 -1.85
N LYS A 84 -17.36 -7.37 -2.75
CA LYS A 84 -17.71 -8.78 -2.49
C LYS A 84 -16.74 -9.45 -1.52
N ASN A 85 -15.50 -8.96 -1.44
CA ASN A 85 -14.46 -9.54 -0.58
C ASN A 85 -14.45 -8.84 0.79
N LYS A 86 -14.56 -9.60 1.88
CA LYS A 86 -14.50 -9.07 3.25
C LYS A 86 -13.17 -8.35 3.52
N VAL A 87 -12.06 -8.95 3.08
CA VAL A 87 -10.71 -8.37 3.22
C VAL A 87 -10.61 -7.05 2.47
N HIS A 88 -11.20 -6.94 1.27
CA HIS A 88 -11.20 -5.69 0.52
C HIS A 88 -11.96 -4.58 1.25
N LYS A 89 -13.13 -4.88 1.84
CA LYS A 89 -13.86 -3.90 2.66
C LYS A 89 -13.03 -3.41 3.84
N GLN A 90 -12.37 -4.35 4.53
CA GLN A 90 -11.49 -4.02 5.65
C GLN A 90 -10.34 -3.14 5.17
N ALA A 91 -9.68 -3.54 4.09
CA ALA A 91 -8.57 -2.82 3.48
C ALA A 91 -8.94 -1.38 3.10
N VAL A 92 -10.17 -1.17 2.57
CA VAL A 92 -10.68 0.17 2.27
C VAL A 92 -10.88 0.97 3.54
N GLY A 93 -11.41 0.37 4.61
CA GLY A 93 -11.56 1.03 5.90
C GLY A 93 -10.22 1.46 6.51
N GLU A 94 -9.22 0.59 6.46
CA GLU A 94 -7.86 0.88 6.93
C GLU A 94 -7.20 2.00 6.11
N ALA A 95 -7.33 1.96 4.78
CA ALA A 95 -6.83 3.02 3.91
C ALA A 95 -7.45 4.38 4.22
N ILE A 96 -8.76 4.42 4.52
CA ILE A 96 -9.43 5.66 4.96
C ILE A 96 -8.88 6.14 6.31
N ALA A 97 -8.63 5.21 7.24
CA ALA A 97 -8.05 5.55 8.54
C ALA A 97 -6.65 6.13 8.39
N GLU A 98 -5.82 5.57 7.51
CA GLU A 98 -4.48 6.09 7.19
C GLU A 98 -4.55 7.50 6.56
N ILE A 99 -5.52 7.77 5.69
CA ILE A 99 -5.70 9.13 5.14
C ILE A 99 -6.11 10.13 6.22
N LYS A 100 -6.97 9.70 7.15
CA LYS A 100 -7.41 10.55 8.27
C LYS A 100 -6.29 10.78 9.29
N ALA A 101 -5.45 9.77 9.51
CA ALA A 101 -4.34 9.78 10.46
C ALA A 101 -3.10 9.14 9.81
N PRO A 102 -2.33 9.93 9.02
CA PRO A 102 -1.15 9.43 8.33
C PRO A 102 -0.14 8.84 9.31
N GLY A 103 0.32 7.63 9.02
CA GLY A 103 1.24 6.85 9.85
C GLY A 103 0.57 5.92 10.86
N SER A 104 -0.73 6.04 11.15
CA SER A 104 -1.38 5.25 12.19
C SER A 104 -1.51 3.77 11.86
N GLN A 105 -1.83 3.44 10.60
CA GLN A 105 -1.92 2.04 10.17
C GLN A 105 -0.52 1.53 9.85
N LEU A 106 0.32 2.34 9.23
CA LEU A 106 1.68 1.95 8.89
C LEU A 106 2.51 1.61 10.12
N SER A 107 2.48 2.42 11.18
CA SER A 107 3.22 2.13 12.42
C SER A 107 2.76 0.83 13.10
N ARG A 108 1.50 0.45 12.91
CA ARG A 108 0.92 -0.76 13.48
C ARG A 108 1.40 -2.03 12.77
N PHE A 109 1.61 -1.97 11.45
CA PHE A 109 1.96 -3.15 10.64
C PHE A 109 3.41 -3.16 10.15
N LEU A 110 4.06 -1.99 10.14
CA LEU A 110 5.45 -1.74 9.77
C LEU A 110 6.12 -0.90 10.88
N PRO A 111 6.39 -1.50 12.06
CA PRO A 111 7.06 -0.78 13.14
C PRO A 111 8.44 -0.27 12.68
N PRO A 112 8.79 1.00 12.97
CA PRO A 112 10.09 1.56 12.61
C PRO A 112 11.18 0.93 13.47
N GLY A 113 12.00 0.08 12.84
CA GLY A 113 12.98 -0.75 13.56
C GLY A 113 12.31 -2.00 14.11
N GLY A 114 12.93 -3.16 13.89
CA GLY A 114 12.43 -4.41 14.46
C GLY A 114 12.29 -4.24 15.97
N GLY A 115 11.07 -4.02 16.43
CA GLY A 115 10.75 -4.05 17.84
C GLY A 115 10.94 -5.48 18.28
N GLU A 116 12.08 -5.72 18.91
CA GLU A 116 12.14 -6.59 20.07
C GLU A 116 10.85 -6.39 20.86
N GLU A 117 10.14 -7.50 21.00
CA GLU A 117 9.11 -7.74 21.99
C GLU A 117 9.67 -7.25 23.34
N GLU A 118 9.21 -6.09 23.84
CA GLU A 118 9.41 -5.73 25.24
C GLU A 118 8.48 -6.64 26.07
N ASP A 119 9.12 -7.48 26.89
CA ASP A 119 8.68 -8.45 27.93
C ASP A 119 7.19 -8.61 28.26
#